data_AF-A0A2E5VW05-F1
#
_entry.id   AF-A0A2E5VW05-F1
#
_cell.length_a   1.000
_cell.length_b   1.000
_cell.length_c   1.000
_cell.angle_alpha   90.00
_cell.angle_beta   90.00
_cell.angle_gamma   90.00
#
_symmetry.space_group_name_H-M   'P 1'
#
loop_
_entity.id
_entity.type
_entity.pdbx_description
1 polymer ?
#
loop_
_entity_poly.entity_id
_entity_poly.type
_entity_poly.pdbx_seq_one_letter_code
_entity_poly.pdbx_strand_id
1 'polypeptide(L)'
;MMIKIQIISHQKFLIFLMILSFTRISASNNKLFWDGRDWLRVKKLASYDVKTEFIIKKSYLEGALDGRLYSYLKTWENNNDIADDIFSETVDYLSIRELIKNIDHFYSDPLNNYIPIPSAILIANMYARRMDMDKIERYIVSTRDWINSLMLDLDTLNYSKLLEQKVTKYQKN
;
A
#
# COMPACT_ATOMS: atom_id res chain seq x y z
N MET A 1 17.69 -29.62 48.65
CA MET A 1 18.21 -28.49 47.84
C MET A 1 17.95 -28.66 46.34
N MET A 2 18.07 -29.87 45.77
CA MET A 2 17.78 -30.16 44.35
C MET A 2 16.34 -29.86 43.89
N ILE A 3 15.32 -30.16 44.71
CA ILE A 3 13.90 -29.97 44.32
C ILE A 3 13.57 -28.48 44.10
N LYS A 4 14.12 -27.56 44.90
CA LYS A 4 13.93 -26.11 44.71
C LYS A 4 14.59 -25.60 43.44
N ILE A 5 15.76 -26.12 43.07
CA ILE A 5 16.49 -25.73 41.85
C ILE A 5 15.69 -26.14 40.60
N GLN A 6 15.07 -27.31 40.62
CA GLN A 6 14.28 -27.83 39.51
C GLN A 6 12.95 -27.05 39.31
N ILE A 7 12.30 -26.64 40.40
CA ILE A 7 11.11 -25.77 40.35
C ILE A 7 11.46 -24.37 39.80
N ILE A 8 12.59 -23.79 40.21
CA ILE A 8 13.07 -22.49 39.70
C ILE A 8 13.38 -22.56 38.20
N SER A 9 13.92 -23.69 37.72
CA SER A 9 14.17 -23.93 36.29
C SER A 9 12.87 -24.00 35.48
N HIS A 10 11.86 -24.73 35.98
CA HIS A 10 10.55 -24.81 35.33
C HIS A 10 9.80 -23.48 35.29
N GLN A 11 9.89 -22.66 36.35
CA GLN A 11 9.28 -21.33 36.36
C GLN A 11 9.95 -20.39 35.34
N LYS A 12 11.28 -20.42 35.21
CA LYS A 12 12.00 -19.66 34.19
C LYS A 12 11.63 -20.10 32.77
N PHE A 13 11.45 -21.40 32.56
CA PHE A 13 11.02 -21.97 31.28
C PHE A 13 9.58 -21.56 30.91
N LEU A 14 8.66 -21.56 31.87
CA LEU A 14 7.29 -21.07 31.70
C LEU A 14 7.24 -19.57 31.38
N ILE A 15 8.06 -18.76 32.06
CA ILE A 15 8.19 -17.33 31.77
C ILE A 15 8.76 -17.10 30.36
N PHE A 16 9.75 -17.90 29.95
CA PHE A 16 10.32 -17.84 28.60
C PHE A 16 9.29 -18.20 27.51
N LEU A 17 8.49 -19.26 27.73
CA LEU A 17 7.37 -19.62 26.85
C LEU A 17 6.29 -18.53 26.78
N MET A 18 6.00 -17.89 27.92
CA MET A 18 5.07 -16.76 27.98
C MET A 18 5.60 -15.56 27.16
N ILE A 19 6.88 -15.20 27.30
CA ILE A 19 7.53 -14.13 26.52
C ILE A 19 7.50 -14.44 25.02
N LEU A 20 7.77 -15.70 24.63
CA LEU A 20 7.67 -16.15 23.24
C LEU A 20 6.24 -16.09 22.68
N SER A 21 5.22 -16.33 23.50
CA SER A 21 3.82 -16.19 23.06
C SER A 21 3.36 -14.73 22.88
N PHE A 22 4.09 -13.75 23.43
CA PHE A 22 3.81 -12.32 23.25
C PHE A 22 4.50 -11.68 22.04
N THR A 23 5.34 -12.40 21.28
CA THR A 23 5.85 -11.90 19.99
C THR A 23 4.72 -11.96 18.96
N ARG A 24 3.93 -10.88 19.00
CA ARG A 24 2.66 -10.73 18.30
C ARG A 24 2.77 -11.07 16.82
N ILE A 25 1.84 -11.91 16.38
CA ILE A 25 1.38 -11.96 14.99
C ILE A 25 0.86 -10.57 14.67
N SER A 26 1.69 -9.75 14.00
CA SER A 26 1.18 -8.56 13.35
C SER A 26 0.40 -9.06 12.16
N ALA A 27 -0.93 -9.06 12.25
CA ALA A 27 -1.76 -9.20 11.08
C ALA A 27 -1.44 -8.00 10.18
N SER A 28 -0.60 -8.23 9.17
CA SER A 28 -0.50 -7.36 8.02
C SER A 28 -1.91 -7.32 7.43
N ASN A 29 -2.58 -6.17 7.48
CA ASN A 29 -3.77 -6.00 6.64
C ASN A 29 -3.34 -6.36 5.21
N ASN A 30 -4.08 -7.24 4.55
CA ASN A 30 -3.79 -7.59 3.16
C ASN A 30 -4.00 -6.32 2.34
N LYS A 31 -2.90 -5.60 2.09
CA LYS A 31 -2.94 -4.28 1.48
C LYS A 31 -2.20 -4.35 0.16
N LEU A 32 -2.91 -4.07 -0.92
CA LEU A 32 -2.37 -4.14 -2.27
C LEU A 32 -1.45 -2.95 -2.60
N PHE A 33 -1.76 -1.77 -2.04
CA PHE A 33 -1.09 -0.51 -2.35
C PHE A 33 -0.79 0.29 -1.09
N TRP A 34 0.21 1.19 -1.13
CA TRP A 34 0.22 2.28 -0.15
C TRP A 34 -0.93 3.23 -0.43
N ASP A 35 -1.47 3.82 0.63
CA ASP A 35 -2.51 4.86 0.58
C ASP A 35 -2.12 6.06 1.45
N GLY A 36 -3.02 7.02 1.59
CA GLY A 36 -2.81 8.21 2.43
C GLY A 36 -2.42 7.90 3.88
N ARG A 37 -2.88 6.78 4.47
CA ARG A 37 -2.50 6.40 5.84
C ARG A 37 -1.03 6.01 5.95
N ASP A 38 -0.48 5.36 4.93
CA ASP A 38 0.95 5.03 4.91
C ASP A 38 1.77 6.28 4.62
N TRP A 39 1.30 7.10 3.68
CA TRP A 39 1.93 8.37 3.33
C TRP A 39 2.08 9.31 4.53
N LEU A 40 1.00 9.50 5.30
CA LEU A 40 1.00 10.32 6.52
C LEU A 40 1.88 9.70 7.62
N ARG A 41 2.03 8.37 7.64
CA ARG A 41 2.88 7.66 8.62
C ARG A 41 4.37 7.86 8.35
N VAL A 42 4.77 8.22 7.13
CA VAL A 42 6.18 8.44 6.78
C VAL A 42 6.83 9.45 7.72
N LYS A 43 6.12 10.52 8.11
CA LYS A 43 6.62 11.50 9.08
C LYS A 43 7.08 10.86 10.40
N LYS A 44 6.30 9.88 10.91
CA LYS A 44 6.67 9.11 12.10
C LYS A 44 7.80 8.13 11.83
N LEU A 45 7.80 7.46 10.68
CA LEU A 45 8.87 6.53 10.28
C LEU A 45 10.23 7.23 10.12
N ALA A 46 10.20 8.47 9.64
CA ALA A 46 11.35 9.33 9.48
C ALA A 46 11.83 9.97 10.81
N SER A 47 11.26 9.59 11.95
CA SER A 47 11.52 10.26 13.24
C SER A 47 11.35 11.78 13.19
N TYR A 48 10.40 12.26 12.37
CA TYR A 48 10.13 13.68 12.11
C TYR A 48 11.29 14.46 11.45
N ASP A 49 12.30 13.77 10.91
CA ASP A 49 13.36 14.40 10.12
C ASP A 49 12.88 14.67 8.69
N VAL A 50 12.90 15.94 8.29
CA VAL A 50 12.39 16.41 6.99
C VAL A 50 13.18 15.80 5.83
N LYS A 51 14.50 15.61 5.98
CA LYS A 51 15.35 15.04 4.93
C LYS A 51 15.00 13.57 4.70
N THR A 52 14.86 12.81 5.78
CA THR A 52 14.51 11.39 5.74
C THR A 52 13.08 11.19 5.24
N GLU A 53 12.12 12.01 5.68
CA GLU A 53 10.76 12.00 5.16
C GLU A 53 10.73 12.22 3.65
N PHE A 54 11.46 13.23 3.17
CA PHE A 54 11.59 13.51 1.74
C PHE A 54 12.19 12.32 0.98
N ILE A 55 13.27 11.71 1.48
CA ILE A 55 13.91 10.56 0.83
C ILE A 55 12.94 9.38 0.72
N ILE A 56 12.22 9.04 1.79
CA ILE A 56 11.27 7.92 1.78
C ILE A 56 10.15 8.17 0.77
N LYS A 57 9.52 9.35 0.83
CA LYS A 57 8.44 9.73 -0.11
C LYS A 57 8.95 9.74 -1.55
N LYS A 58 10.12 10.33 -1.79
CA LYS A 58 10.79 10.36 -3.10
C LYS A 58 11.00 8.96 -3.65
N SER A 59 11.65 8.07 -2.89
CA SER A 59 11.95 6.72 -3.33
C SER A 59 10.71 5.91 -3.66
N TYR A 60 9.62 6.10 -2.91
CA TYR A 60 8.34 5.46 -3.23
C TYR A 60 7.77 5.94 -4.57
N LEU A 61 7.73 7.27 -4.78
CA LEU A 61 7.19 7.86 -6.01
C LEU A 61 8.02 7.48 -7.23
N GLU A 62 9.35 7.55 -7.13
CA GLU A 62 10.24 7.13 -8.21
C GLU A 62 10.03 5.65 -8.56
N GLY A 63 9.96 4.77 -7.56
CA GLY A 63 9.66 3.35 -7.80
C GLY A 63 8.31 3.10 -8.47
N ALA A 64 7.27 3.86 -8.11
CA ALA A 64 5.96 3.77 -8.75
C ALA A 64 5.99 4.24 -10.21
N LEU A 65 6.69 5.36 -10.48
CA LEU A 65 6.85 5.91 -11.83
C LEU A 65 7.70 5.01 -12.72
N ASP A 66 8.79 4.46 -12.19
CA ASP A 66 9.65 3.50 -12.88
C ASP A 66 8.88 2.21 -13.21
N GLY A 67 8.08 1.71 -12.27
CA GLY A 67 7.21 0.55 -12.49
C GLY A 67 6.21 0.80 -13.61
N ARG A 68 5.58 1.97 -13.64
CA ARG A 68 4.68 2.37 -14.73
C ARG A 68 5.42 2.46 -16.07
N LEU A 69 6.58 3.11 -16.11
CA LEU A 69 7.40 3.22 -17.32
C LEU A 69 7.79 1.83 -17.85
N TYR A 70 8.19 0.92 -16.95
CA TYR A 70 8.48 -0.46 -17.31
C TYR A 70 7.27 -1.16 -17.93
N SER A 71 6.08 -1.03 -17.33
CA SER A 71 4.84 -1.61 -17.88
C SER A 71 4.48 -1.04 -19.24
N TYR A 72 4.63 0.27 -19.44
CA TYR A 72 4.46 0.91 -20.75
C TYR A 72 5.40 0.28 -21.79
N LEU A 73 6.71 0.26 -21.52
CA LEU A 73 7.71 -0.27 -22.46
C LEU A 73 7.46 -1.74 -22.78
N LYS A 74 7.05 -2.54 -21.78
CA LYS A 74 6.74 -3.95 -21.98
C LYS A 74 5.48 -4.17 -22.82
N THR A 75 4.48 -3.30 -22.66
CA THR A 75 3.26 -3.34 -23.48
C THR A 75 3.58 -2.89 -24.90
N TRP A 76 4.34 -1.80 -25.03
CA TRP A 76 4.73 -1.20 -26.30
C TRP A 76 5.54 -2.14 -27.19
N GLU A 77 6.44 -2.93 -26.59
CA GLU A 77 7.19 -4.01 -27.27
C GLU A 77 6.27 -4.99 -28.01
N ASN A 78 5.08 -5.26 -27.47
CA ASN A 78 4.12 -6.19 -28.05
C ASN A 78 3.09 -5.51 -28.95
N ASN A 79 2.58 -4.35 -28.52
CA ASN A 79 1.60 -3.55 -29.24
C ASN A 79 1.70 -2.09 -28.80
N ASN A 80 2.21 -1.24 -29.69
CA ASN A 80 2.40 0.18 -29.45
C ASN A 80 1.08 0.94 -29.32
N ASP A 81 0.10 0.67 -30.18
CA ASP A 81 -1.21 1.35 -30.16
C ASP A 81 -1.92 1.15 -28.80
N ILE A 82 -1.87 -0.08 -28.27
CA ILE A 82 -2.44 -0.39 -26.94
C ILE A 82 -1.66 0.31 -25.83
N ALA A 83 -0.33 0.36 -25.91
CA ALA A 83 0.47 1.02 -24.90
C ALA A 83 0.21 2.53 -24.87
N ASP A 84 0.14 3.16 -26.04
CA ASP A 84 -0.10 4.60 -26.16
C ASP A 84 -1.51 4.99 -25.68
N ASP A 85 -2.51 4.13 -25.90
CA ASP A 85 -3.88 4.34 -25.39
C ASP A 85 -3.97 4.14 -23.87
N ILE A 86 -3.52 2.99 -23.36
CA ILE A 86 -3.63 2.63 -21.93
C ILE A 86 -2.81 3.56 -21.04
N PHE A 87 -1.62 3.97 -21.49
CA PHE A 87 -0.69 4.80 -20.72
C PHE A 87 -0.71 6.27 -21.16
N SER A 88 -1.84 6.73 -21.75
CA SER A 88 -2.03 8.10 -22.22
C SER A 88 -2.16 9.14 -21.09
N GLU A 89 -2.29 8.70 -19.83
CA GLU A 89 -2.34 9.60 -18.68
C GLU A 89 -1.03 10.34 -18.44
N THR A 90 -1.13 11.54 -17.86
CA THR A 90 0.04 12.34 -17.53
C THR A 90 0.44 12.15 -16.09
N VAL A 91 1.68 11.69 -15.89
CA VAL A 91 2.25 11.41 -14.57
C VAL A 91 3.52 12.21 -14.26
N ASP A 92 4.05 12.92 -15.25
CA ASP A 92 5.36 13.58 -15.27
C ASP A 92 5.29 15.11 -15.37
N TYR A 93 4.10 15.70 -15.22
CA TYR A 93 3.94 17.16 -15.26
C TYR A 93 4.57 17.86 -14.06
N LEU A 94 4.57 17.20 -12.90
CA LEU A 94 5.15 17.71 -11.66
C LEU A 94 6.54 17.14 -11.42
N SER A 95 7.48 17.97 -10.96
CA SER A 95 8.72 17.46 -10.37
C SER A 95 8.41 16.63 -9.12
N ILE A 96 9.29 15.70 -8.72
CA ILE A 96 9.08 14.87 -7.51
C ILE A 96 8.77 15.72 -6.27
N ARG A 97 9.43 16.87 -6.10
CA ARG A 97 9.18 17.77 -4.97
C ARG A 97 7.78 18.36 -5.01
N GLU A 98 7.32 18.79 -6.17
CA GLU A 98 5.97 19.33 -6.35
C GLU A 98 4.93 18.23 -6.23
N LEU A 99 5.20 17.04 -6.75
CA LEU A 99 4.34 15.87 -6.63
C LEU A 99 4.13 15.50 -5.16
N ILE A 100 5.21 15.43 -4.37
CA ILE A 100 5.12 15.23 -2.91
C ILE A 100 4.22 16.28 -2.26
N LYS A 101 4.42 17.57 -2.58
CA LYS A 101 3.63 18.67 -2.01
C LYS A 101 2.14 18.57 -2.37
N ASN A 102 1.83 18.21 -3.62
CA ASN A 102 0.45 18.06 -4.07
C ASN A 102 -0.22 16.83 -3.42
N ILE A 103 0.51 15.72 -3.28
CA ILE A 103 0.03 14.52 -2.59
C ILE A 103 -0.18 14.79 -1.09
N ASP A 104 0.74 15.53 -0.45
CA ASP A 104 0.58 15.99 0.94
C ASP A 104 -0.69 16.83 1.11
N HIS A 105 -0.96 17.74 0.17
CA HIS A 105 -2.18 18.53 0.19
C HIS A 105 -3.42 17.66 -0.04
N PHE A 106 -3.38 16.72 -0.99
CA PHE A 106 -4.49 15.81 -1.27
C PHE A 106 -4.88 14.97 -0.05
N TYR A 107 -3.91 14.41 0.68
CA TYR A 107 -4.16 13.63 1.90
C TYR A 107 -4.33 14.48 3.16
N SER A 108 -4.32 15.82 3.04
CA SER A 108 -4.75 16.66 4.16
C SER A 108 -6.24 16.51 4.45
N ASP A 109 -7.04 16.10 3.46
CA ASP A 109 -8.42 15.67 3.64
C ASP A 109 -8.48 14.18 4.07
N PRO A 110 -9.00 13.87 5.27
CA PRO A 110 -9.14 12.50 5.74
C PRO A 110 -9.97 11.58 4.82
N LEU A 111 -10.89 12.13 4.02
CA LEU A 111 -11.69 11.37 3.06
C LEU A 111 -10.86 10.81 1.89
N ASN A 112 -9.62 11.26 1.74
CA ASN A 112 -8.71 10.75 0.72
C ASN A 112 -7.79 9.64 1.23
N ASN A 113 -7.76 9.37 2.54
CA ASN A 113 -6.75 8.50 3.15
C ASN A 113 -6.71 7.05 2.65
N TYR A 114 -7.79 6.55 2.06
CA TYR A 114 -7.88 5.20 1.51
C TYR A 114 -7.63 5.13 0.00
N ILE A 115 -7.47 6.28 -0.66
CA ILE A 115 -7.09 6.34 -2.07
C ILE A 115 -5.63 5.90 -2.19
N PRO A 116 -5.30 4.98 -3.12
CA PRO A 116 -3.93 4.53 -3.34
C PRO A 116 -3.00 5.65 -3.84
N ILE A 117 -1.72 5.56 -3.49
CA ILE A 117 -0.70 6.52 -3.95
C ILE A 117 -0.61 6.59 -5.49
N PRO A 118 -0.64 5.48 -6.25
CA PRO A 118 -0.66 5.56 -7.71
C PRO A 118 -1.79 6.45 -8.26
N SER A 119 -3.00 6.33 -7.72
CA SER A 119 -4.13 7.19 -8.11
C SER A 119 -3.92 8.65 -7.68
N ALA A 120 -3.34 8.89 -6.50
CA ALA A 120 -3.00 10.22 -6.05
C ALA A 120 -1.93 10.91 -6.93
N ILE A 121 -1.02 10.14 -7.56
CA ILE A 121 -0.07 10.67 -8.56
C ILE A 121 -0.83 11.24 -9.76
N LEU A 122 -1.80 10.49 -10.31
CA LEU A 122 -2.63 10.99 -11.40
C LEU A 122 -3.39 12.23 -10.98
N ILE A 123 -4.10 12.18 -9.85
CA ILE A 123 -4.92 13.29 -9.34
C ILE A 123 -4.08 14.56 -9.16
N ALA A 124 -2.88 14.44 -8.56
CA ALA A 124 -1.95 15.55 -8.40
C ALA A 124 -1.56 16.19 -9.75
N ASN A 125 -1.26 15.37 -10.76
CA ASN A 125 -0.96 15.86 -12.10
C ASN A 125 -2.20 16.48 -12.78
N MET A 126 -3.40 15.93 -12.61
CA MET A 126 -4.65 16.50 -13.14
C MET A 126 -4.92 17.89 -12.55
N TYR A 127 -4.74 18.05 -11.23
CA TYR A 127 -4.83 19.36 -10.57
C TYR A 127 -3.80 20.35 -11.12
N ALA A 128 -2.54 19.92 -11.22
CA ALA A 128 -1.46 20.77 -11.71
C ALA A 128 -1.66 21.22 -13.17
N ARG A 129 -2.24 20.34 -14.00
CA ARG A 129 -2.62 20.64 -15.39
C ARG A 129 -3.90 21.47 -15.52
N ARG A 130 -4.57 21.81 -14.41
CA ARG A 130 -5.85 22.54 -14.39
C ARG A 130 -6.91 21.88 -15.27
N MET A 131 -6.99 20.55 -15.18
CA MET A 131 -8.10 19.83 -15.80
C MET A 131 -9.43 20.26 -15.20
N ASP A 132 -10.50 20.05 -15.95
CA ASP A 132 -11.86 20.32 -15.49
C ASP A 132 -12.13 19.62 -14.14
N MET A 133 -12.52 20.42 -13.15
CA MET A 133 -12.75 19.97 -11.77
C MET A 133 -13.80 18.85 -11.70
N ASP A 134 -14.81 18.90 -12.57
CA ASP A 134 -15.84 17.86 -12.62
C ASP A 134 -15.25 16.51 -13.06
N LYS A 135 -14.22 16.51 -13.92
CA LYS A 135 -13.51 15.30 -14.33
C LYS A 135 -12.64 14.77 -13.21
N ILE A 136 -11.96 15.66 -12.47
CA ILE A 136 -11.11 15.28 -11.34
C ILE A 136 -11.96 14.64 -10.24
N GLU A 137 -13.08 15.27 -9.87
CA GLU A 137 -13.96 14.76 -8.81
C GLU A 137 -14.57 13.41 -9.21
N ARG A 138 -15.03 13.25 -10.46
CA ARG A 138 -15.49 11.95 -10.95
C ARG A 138 -14.41 10.89 -10.85
N TYR A 139 -13.17 11.20 -11.21
CA TYR A 139 -12.06 10.25 -11.10
C TYR A 139 -11.77 9.87 -9.63
N ILE A 140 -11.81 10.84 -8.72
CA ILE A 140 -11.66 10.60 -7.27
C ILE A 140 -12.77 9.66 -6.79
N VAL A 141 -14.04 9.93 -7.11
CA VAL A 141 -15.18 9.10 -6.71
C VAL A 141 -15.05 7.69 -7.29
N SER A 142 -14.79 7.55 -8.59
CA SER A 142 -14.61 6.24 -9.22
C SER A 142 -13.44 5.46 -8.62
N THR A 143 -12.36 6.13 -8.23
CA THR A 143 -11.21 5.49 -7.56
C THR A 143 -11.60 4.97 -6.17
N ARG A 144 -12.40 5.74 -5.42
CA ARG A 144 -12.92 5.33 -4.10
C ARG A 144 -13.82 4.11 -4.23
N ASP A 145 -14.71 4.10 -5.21
CA ASP A 145 -15.61 2.97 -5.45
C ASP A 145 -14.83 1.71 -5.85
N TRP A 146 -13.85 1.86 -6.75
CA TRP A 146 -12.99 0.77 -7.20
C TRP A 146 -12.14 0.17 -6.07
N ILE A 147 -11.51 0.99 -5.22
CA ILE A 147 -10.70 0.44 -4.12
C ILE A 147 -11.60 -0.25 -3.08
N ASN A 148 -12.81 0.27 -2.85
CA ASN A 148 -13.78 -0.37 -1.97
C ASN A 148 -14.24 -1.72 -2.52
N SER A 149 -14.55 -1.82 -3.81
CA SER A 149 -14.92 -3.11 -4.44
C SER A 149 -13.76 -4.09 -4.38
N LEU A 150 -12.53 -3.65 -4.68
CA LEU A 150 -11.35 -4.51 -4.59
C LEU A 150 -11.11 -5.05 -3.18
N MET A 151 -11.29 -4.22 -2.15
CA MET A 151 -11.14 -4.67 -0.76
C MET A 151 -12.22 -5.70 -0.39
N LEU A 152 -13.47 -5.46 -0.79
CA LEU A 152 -14.57 -6.43 -0.58
C LEU A 152 -14.31 -7.76 -1.31
N ASP A 153 -13.84 -7.69 -2.55
CA ASP A 153 -13.49 -8.87 -3.34
C ASP A 153 -12.33 -9.64 -2.69
N LEU A 154 -11.31 -8.94 -2.19
CA LEU A 154 -10.17 -9.55 -1.51
C LEU A 154 -10.59 -10.24 -0.20
N ASP A 155 -11.45 -9.60 0.59
CA ASP A 155 -11.95 -10.12 1.86
C ASP A 155 -12.87 -11.34 1.65
N THR A 156 -13.66 -11.34 0.56
CA THR A 156 -14.56 -12.45 0.22
C THR A 156 -13.84 -13.63 -0.45
N LEU A 157 -12.79 -13.40 -1.26
CA LEU A 157 -12.05 -14.47 -1.94
C LEU A 157 -11.16 -15.30 -1.00
N ASN A 158 -10.71 -14.74 0.13
CA ASN A 158 -9.58 -15.34 0.85
C ASN A 158 -9.97 -16.43 1.85
N TYR A 159 -11.20 -16.46 2.36
CA TYR A 159 -11.57 -17.48 3.37
C TYR A 159 -12.16 -18.75 2.78
N SER A 160 -13.13 -18.63 1.87
CA SER A 160 -13.81 -19.79 1.29
C SER A 160 -12.85 -20.67 0.48
N LYS A 161 -12.05 -20.06 -0.39
CA LYS A 161 -11.13 -20.77 -1.29
C LYS A 161 -9.92 -21.36 -0.56
N LEU A 162 -9.36 -20.67 0.44
CA LEU A 162 -8.30 -21.22 1.29
C LEU A 162 -8.79 -22.37 2.16
N LEU A 163 -10.01 -22.27 2.73
CA LEU A 163 -10.62 -23.37 3.49
C LEU A 163 -10.87 -24.57 2.57
N GLU A 164 -11.41 -24.34 1.38
CA GLU A 164 -11.66 -25.39 0.39
C GLU A 164 -10.37 -26.09 -0.05
N GLN A 165 -9.31 -25.34 -0.38
CA GLN A 165 -7.98 -25.87 -0.70
C GLN A 165 -7.37 -26.66 0.46
N LYS A 166 -7.57 -26.20 1.70
CA LYS A 166 -7.11 -26.89 2.90
C LYS A 166 -7.86 -28.21 3.09
N VAL A 167 -9.19 -28.21 2.95
CA VAL A 167 -10.03 -29.41 3.00
C VAL A 167 -9.63 -30.41 1.91
N THR A 168 -9.46 -29.97 0.65
CA THR A 168 -9.04 -30.87 -0.44
C THR A 168 -7.65 -31.46 -0.22
N LYS A 169 -6.73 -30.71 0.39
CA LYS A 169 -5.39 -31.22 0.74
C LYS A 169 -5.44 -32.30 1.82
N TYR A 170 -6.34 -32.20 2.80
CA TYR A 170 -6.49 -33.21 3.84
C TYR A 170 -7.33 -34.43 3.42
N GLN A 171 -8.23 -34.29 2.43
CA GLN A 171 -9.00 -35.42 1.88
C GLN A 171 -8.22 -36.25 0.85
N LYS A 172 -7.08 -35.75 0.34
CA LYS A 172 -6.20 -36.47 -0.59
C LYS A 172 -5.07 -37.26 0.10
N ASN A 173 -5.02 -37.23 1.44
CA ASN A 173 -4.19 -38.11 2.28
C ASN A 173 -5.09 -39.05 3.06
#